data_AF-X1VNU0-F1
#
_entry.id   AF-X1VNU0-F1
#
_cell.length_a   1.000
_cell.length_b   1.000
_cell.length_c   1.000
_cell.angle_alpha   90.00
_cell.angle_beta   90.00
_cell.angle_gamma   90.00
#
_symmetry.space_group_name_H-M   'P 1'
#
loop_
_entity.id
_entity.type
_entity.pdbx_description
1 polymer ?
#
loop_
_entity_poly.entity_id
_entity_poly.type
_entity_poly.pdbx_seq_one_letter_code
_entity_poly.pdbx_strand_id
1 'polypeptide(L)'
;LSALPNMFFGTTGEFVKQMGLTPEIREADARMLEQLRGIFRKQYLEQTTKHDEWVKARPELTPPPQLEEGIIEAFKSNPGVLKDPSVWGWVVGESAAFMIAFLGTTLAVTAATGNPFAGLAAGVAVTTPAQSQDLYEDLLESGATEEQAALLAVPIGVVISSVEAVGAFPFLRAVSPAFSKILRKNIQKEFTRQSVAHLAKRGLLTFTQVEIAETLEEITQSVIHNATVKTIDENRAILEGLDETAVRTLMAVAPFAVLG
;
A
#
# COMPACT_ATOMS: atom_id res chain seq x y z
N LEU A 1 -4.88 10.89 7.01
CA LEU A 1 -5.50 10.43 8.30
C LEU A 1 -6.99 10.84 8.45
N SER A 2 -7.63 11.50 7.48
CA SER A 2 -9.06 11.91 7.60
C SER A 2 -10.02 10.71 7.63
N ALA A 3 -9.62 9.58 7.03
CA ALA A 3 -10.42 8.35 7.00
C ALA A 3 -10.38 7.55 8.32
N LEU A 4 -9.33 7.67 9.15
CA LEU A 4 -9.15 6.84 10.35
C LEU A 4 -10.25 7.03 11.42
N PRO A 5 -10.71 8.25 11.74
CA PRO A 5 -11.85 8.41 12.63
C PRO A 5 -13.08 7.67 12.07
N ASN A 6 -13.29 7.70 10.76
CA ASN A 6 -14.40 6.96 10.14
C ASN A 6 -14.14 5.45 10.14
N MET A 7 -12.89 4.97 10.13
CA MET A 7 -12.58 3.54 10.32
C MET A 7 -12.93 3.03 11.71
N PHE A 8 -12.45 3.72 12.75
CA PHE A 8 -12.62 3.26 14.13
C PHE A 8 -14.02 3.55 14.66
N PHE A 9 -14.71 4.53 14.08
CA PHE A 9 -15.97 5.03 14.61
C PHE A 9 -17.13 5.08 13.61
N GLY A 10 -16.93 4.83 12.31
CA GLY A 10 -18.01 4.87 11.31
C GLY A 10 -18.95 3.66 11.36
N THR A 11 -18.47 2.52 11.88
CA THR A 11 -19.31 1.32 12.09
C THR A 11 -20.15 1.39 13.36
N THR A 12 -19.92 2.37 14.24
CA THR A 12 -20.79 2.51 15.42
C THR A 12 -22.20 2.93 15.00
N GLY A 13 -22.42 3.66 13.91
CA GLY A 13 -23.77 4.12 13.52
C GLY A 13 -24.82 3.00 13.34
N GLU A 14 -24.47 1.90 12.67
CA GLU A 14 -25.37 0.74 12.52
C GLU A 14 -25.46 -0.10 13.80
N PHE A 15 -24.33 -0.30 14.49
CA PHE A 15 -24.30 -0.99 15.79
C PHE A 15 -25.12 -0.24 16.87
N VAL A 16 -25.04 1.10 16.88
CA VAL A 16 -25.78 2.05 17.72
C VAL A 16 -27.26 2.05 17.36
N LYS A 17 -27.61 1.97 16.07
CA LYS A 17 -29.00 1.77 15.61
C LYS A 17 -29.56 0.45 16.10
N GLN A 18 -28.79 -0.65 16.06
CA GLN A 18 -29.21 -1.97 16.53
C GLN A 18 -29.34 -2.03 18.06
N MET A 19 -28.53 -1.28 18.81
CA MET A 19 -28.60 -1.25 20.28
C MET A 19 -29.76 -0.43 20.85
N GLY A 20 -30.63 0.15 20.02
CA GLY A 20 -31.80 0.90 20.50
C GLY A 20 -31.43 2.14 21.33
N LEU A 21 -30.25 2.73 21.09
CA LEU A 21 -29.77 3.87 21.86
C LEU A 21 -30.69 5.08 21.71
N THR A 22 -30.92 5.76 22.84
CA THR A 22 -31.79 6.95 22.92
C THR A 22 -31.21 8.10 22.08
N PRO A 23 -32.04 9.06 21.63
CA PRO A 23 -31.57 10.23 20.89
C PRO A 23 -30.44 10.98 21.61
N GLU A 24 -30.47 11.09 22.95
CA GLU A 24 -29.41 11.80 23.69
C GLU A 24 -28.05 11.11 23.57
N ILE A 25 -28.02 9.77 23.59
CA ILE A 25 -26.77 9.01 23.44
C ILE A 25 -26.22 9.16 22.03
N ARG A 26 -27.08 9.19 21.00
CA ARG A 26 -26.66 9.40 19.60
C ARG A 26 -26.04 10.79 19.40
N GLU A 27 -26.63 11.82 19.99
CA GLU A 27 -26.05 13.16 19.92
C GLU A 27 -24.74 13.27 20.70
N ALA A 28 -24.64 12.61 21.87
CA ALA A 28 -23.40 12.57 22.64
C ALA A 28 -22.27 11.86 21.86
N ASP A 29 -22.58 10.73 21.22
CA ASP A 29 -21.65 10.01 20.36
C ASP A 29 -21.23 10.88 19.17
N ALA A 30 -22.18 11.47 18.44
CA ALA A 30 -21.87 12.37 17.32
C ALA A 30 -20.96 13.54 17.71
N ARG A 31 -21.19 14.16 18.89
CA ARG A 31 -20.32 15.21 19.42
C ARG A 31 -18.91 14.70 19.75
N MET A 32 -18.80 13.53 20.38
CA MET A 32 -17.52 12.91 20.68
C MET A 32 -16.75 12.57 19.41
N LEU A 33 -17.42 12.00 18.41
CA LEU A 33 -16.82 11.68 17.11
C LEU A 33 -16.32 12.92 16.38
N GLU A 34 -17.10 14.00 16.41
CA GLU A 34 -16.68 15.26 15.81
C GLU A 34 -15.46 15.86 16.53
N GLN A 35 -15.42 15.77 17.87
CA GLN A 35 -14.24 16.17 18.64
C GLN A 35 -13.01 15.33 18.30
N LEU A 36 -13.16 14.01 18.22
CA LEU A 36 -12.07 13.11 17.85
C LEU A 36 -11.57 13.39 16.43
N ARG A 37 -12.48 13.56 15.46
CA ARG A 37 -12.14 13.99 14.09
C ARG A 37 -11.35 15.29 14.08
N GLY A 38 -11.78 16.27 14.87
CA GLY A 38 -11.08 17.55 15.03
C GLY A 38 -9.66 17.36 15.56
N ILE A 39 -9.47 16.52 16.59
CA ILE A 39 -8.16 16.21 17.17
C ILE A 39 -7.26 15.52 16.14
N PHE A 40 -7.73 14.47 15.47
CA PHE A 40 -6.95 13.73 14.48
C PHE A 40 -6.62 14.59 13.26
N ARG A 41 -7.55 15.41 12.77
CA ARG A 41 -7.29 16.34 11.67
C ARG A 41 -6.23 17.37 12.06
N LYS A 42 -6.34 17.95 13.26
CA LYS A 42 -5.33 18.90 13.77
C LYS A 42 -3.95 18.24 13.87
N GLN A 43 -3.88 17.06 14.49
CA GLN A 43 -2.62 16.31 14.60
C GLN A 43 -2.05 15.97 13.23
N TYR A 44 -2.89 15.53 12.28
CA TYR A 44 -2.47 15.26 10.91
C TYR A 44 -1.84 16.49 10.26
N LEU A 45 -2.53 17.62 10.27
CA LEU A 45 -2.02 18.86 9.67
C LEU A 45 -0.73 19.33 10.32
N GLU A 46 -0.62 19.21 11.65
CA GLU A 46 0.61 19.51 12.38
C GLU A 46 1.75 18.58 11.97
N GLN A 47 1.50 17.28 11.81
CA GLN A 47 2.53 16.31 11.39
C GLN A 47 2.92 16.48 9.93
N THR A 48 1.96 16.72 9.02
CA THR A 48 2.23 17.04 7.61
C THR A 48 3.08 18.30 7.51
N THR A 49 2.71 19.37 8.23
CA THR A 49 3.50 20.62 8.23
C THR A 49 4.94 20.38 8.70
N LYS A 50 5.11 19.64 9.81
CA LYS A 50 6.45 19.30 10.32
C LYS A 50 7.24 18.42 9.36
N HIS A 51 6.57 17.47 8.70
CA HIS A 51 7.18 16.61 7.69
C HIS A 51 7.63 17.44 6.49
N ASP A 52 6.80 18.34 5.98
CA ASP A 52 7.13 19.24 4.88
C ASP A 52 8.31 20.16 5.22
N GLU A 53 8.32 20.73 6.42
CA GLU A 53 9.44 21.53 6.93
C GLU A 53 10.72 20.71 7.03
N TRP A 54 10.62 19.46 7.50
CA TRP A 54 11.75 18.54 7.60
C TRP A 54 12.31 18.16 6.23
N VAL A 55 11.45 17.84 5.26
CA VAL A 55 11.83 17.54 3.86
C VAL A 55 12.44 18.78 3.20
N LYS A 56 11.85 19.97 3.37
CA LYS A 56 12.43 21.24 2.88
C LYS A 56 13.81 21.52 3.46
N ALA A 57 14.02 21.18 4.73
CA ALA A 57 15.32 21.33 5.39
C ALA A 57 16.33 20.25 4.99
N ARG A 58 15.89 19.19 4.29
CA ARG A 58 16.69 18.03 3.89
C ARG A 58 16.45 17.68 2.42
N PRO A 59 16.95 18.50 1.48
CA PRO A 59 16.77 18.25 0.06
C PRO A 59 17.30 16.87 -0.38
N GLU A 60 18.21 16.25 0.37
CA GLU A 60 18.65 14.88 0.13
C GLU A 60 17.56 13.81 0.28
N LEU A 61 16.42 14.14 0.92
CA LEU A 61 15.26 13.27 1.04
C LEU A 61 14.25 13.46 -0.11
N THR A 62 14.42 14.51 -0.92
CA THR A 62 13.58 14.70 -2.09
C THR A 62 13.99 13.74 -3.21
N PRO A 63 13.06 13.34 -4.09
CA PRO A 63 13.40 12.52 -5.25
C PRO A 63 14.56 13.17 -6.03
N PRO A 64 15.59 12.41 -6.42
CA PRO A 64 16.61 12.90 -7.33
C PRO A 64 15.94 13.52 -8.57
N PRO A 65 16.40 14.67 -9.11
CA PRO A 65 15.73 15.35 -10.22
C PRO A 65 15.51 14.46 -11.45
N GLN A 66 16.41 13.50 -11.66
CA GLN A 66 16.31 12.51 -12.73
C GLN A 66 15.13 11.54 -12.59
N LEU A 67 14.49 11.44 -11.41
CA LEU A 67 13.34 10.58 -11.13
C LEU A 67 12.00 11.34 -11.08
N GLU A 68 11.98 12.64 -11.41
CA GLU A 68 10.74 13.45 -11.40
C GLU A 68 9.66 12.85 -12.31
N GLU A 69 10.05 12.24 -13.44
CA GLU A 69 9.15 11.58 -14.39
C GLU A 69 8.94 10.07 -14.11
N GLY A 70 9.55 9.54 -13.05
CA GLY A 70 9.58 8.10 -12.75
C GLY A 70 10.85 7.39 -13.25
N ILE A 71 11.12 6.21 -12.70
CA ILE A 71 12.33 5.42 -12.96
C ILE A 71 12.37 4.92 -14.40
N ILE A 72 11.25 4.52 -14.98
CA ILE A 72 11.20 4.03 -16.35
C ILE A 72 11.57 5.14 -17.34
N GLU A 73 10.99 6.33 -17.21
CA GLU A 73 11.31 7.46 -18.08
C GLU A 73 12.74 7.96 -17.85
N ALA A 74 13.20 7.97 -16.59
CA ALA A 74 14.59 8.22 -16.25
C ALA A 74 15.54 7.25 -16.94
N PHE A 75 15.20 5.95 -16.95
CA PHE A 75 16.01 4.90 -17.58
C PHE A 75 16.01 4.99 -19.10
N LYS A 76 14.87 5.28 -19.72
CA LYS A 76 14.76 5.50 -21.17
C LYS A 76 15.63 6.68 -21.61
N SER A 77 15.60 7.76 -20.84
CA SER A 77 16.37 8.98 -21.13
C SER A 77 17.86 8.82 -20.83
N ASN A 78 18.19 8.12 -19.74
CA ASN A 78 19.56 7.87 -19.32
C ASN A 78 19.68 6.49 -18.64
N PRO A 79 20.09 5.43 -19.37
CA PRO A 79 20.29 4.11 -18.79
C PRO A 79 21.34 4.06 -17.66
N GLY A 80 22.19 5.09 -17.57
CA GLY A 80 23.15 5.26 -16.47
C GLY A 80 22.50 5.53 -15.11
N VAL A 81 21.21 5.89 -15.05
CA VAL A 81 20.47 6.17 -13.81
C VAL A 81 20.52 5.00 -12.82
N LEU A 82 20.50 3.76 -13.32
CA LEU A 82 20.58 2.56 -12.47
C LEU A 82 21.96 2.33 -11.85
N LYS A 83 22.98 3.11 -12.24
CA LYS A 83 24.31 3.08 -11.62
C LYS A 83 24.49 4.18 -10.57
N ASP A 84 23.51 5.09 -10.45
CA ASP A 84 23.58 6.19 -9.51
C ASP A 84 23.14 5.72 -8.11
N PRO A 85 24.02 5.70 -7.09
CA PRO A 85 23.67 5.26 -5.75
C PRO A 85 22.60 6.13 -5.07
N SER A 86 22.40 7.38 -5.50
CA SER A 86 21.34 8.24 -4.97
C SER A 86 19.95 7.74 -5.35
N VAL A 87 19.81 7.16 -6.55
CA VAL A 87 18.57 6.55 -7.04
C VAL A 87 18.24 5.33 -6.18
N TRP A 88 19.22 4.46 -5.96
CA TRP A 88 19.05 3.29 -5.09
C TRP A 88 18.73 3.68 -3.65
N GLY A 89 19.46 4.65 -3.09
CA GLY A 89 19.22 5.14 -1.74
C GLY A 89 17.83 5.71 -1.57
N TRP A 90 17.33 6.43 -2.58
CA TRP A 90 15.97 6.97 -2.57
C TRP A 90 14.90 5.88 -2.67
N VAL A 91 15.00 4.96 -3.66
CA VAL A 91 14.01 3.87 -3.83
C VAL A 91 13.95 2.97 -2.60
N VAL A 92 15.11 2.55 -2.09
CA VAL A 92 15.17 1.73 -0.87
C VAL A 92 14.64 2.51 0.32
N GLY A 93 15.00 3.80 0.44
CA GLY A 93 14.57 4.67 1.54
C GLY A 93 13.04 4.86 1.58
N GLU A 94 12.42 5.03 0.42
CA GLU A 94 10.96 5.17 0.25
C GLU A 94 10.25 3.92 0.77
N SER A 95 10.68 2.72 0.36
CA SER A 95 10.09 1.45 0.79
C SER A 95 10.47 1.06 2.22
N ALA A 96 11.62 1.51 2.73
CA ALA A 96 12.16 1.07 4.02
C ALA A 96 11.26 1.43 5.20
N ALA A 97 10.66 2.62 5.22
CA ALA A 97 9.80 3.04 6.33
C ALA A 97 8.60 2.09 6.49
N PHE A 98 7.96 1.74 5.37
CA PHE A 98 6.87 0.79 5.31
C PHE A 98 7.30 -0.60 5.76
N MET A 99 8.38 -1.14 5.17
CA MET A 99 8.91 -2.47 5.52
C MET A 99 9.31 -2.56 7.00
N ILE A 100 9.97 -1.54 7.55
CA ILE A 100 10.37 -1.50 8.96
C ILE A 100 9.14 -1.50 9.86
N ALA A 101 8.11 -0.72 9.52
CA ALA A 101 6.86 -0.69 10.29
C ALA A 101 6.17 -2.06 10.27
N PHE A 102 6.02 -2.66 9.09
CA PHE A 102 5.38 -3.96 8.90
C PHE A 102 6.15 -5.10 9.57
N LEU A 103 7.41 -5.31 9.17
CA LEU A 103 8.25 -6.40 9.66
C LEU A 103 8.61 -6.20 11.13
N GLY A 104 8.94 -4.97 11.53
CA GLY A 104 9.27 -4.64 12.92
C GLY A 104 8.11 -4.96 13.85
N THR A 105 6.89 -4.53 13.49
CA THR A 105 5.69 -4.82 14.30
C THR A 105 5.36 -6.31 14.30
N THR A 106 5.42 -6.95 13.13
CA THR A 106 5.16 -8.39 12.98
C THR A 106 6.09 -9.20 13.88
N LEU A 107 7.40 -8.99 13.76
CA LEU A 107 8.42 -9.71 14.53
C LEU A 107 8.29 -9.42 16.03
N ALA A 108 8.09 -8.16 16.42
CA ALA A 108 7.97 -7.78 17.82
C ALA A 108 6.75 -8.45 18.49
N VAL A 109 5.59 -8.44 17.83
CA VAL A 109 4.37 -9.05 18.38
C VAL A 109 4.44 -10.58 18.32
N THR A 110 5.02 -11.18 17.28
CA THR A 110 5.29 -12.62 17.25
C THR A 110 6.20 -13.04 18.40
N ALA A 111 7.29 -12.30 18.64
CA ALA A 111 8.21 -12.59 19.74
C ALA A 111 7.54 -12.43 21.11
N ALA A 112 6.72 -11.38 21.30
CA ALA A 112 6.03 -11.12 22.56
C ALA A 112 4.93 -12.13 22.87
N THR A 113 4.23 -12.64 21.84
CA THR A 113 3.05 -13.52 22.02
C THR A 113 3.33 -15.00 21.77
N GLY A 114 4.44 -15.33 21.10
CA GLY A 114 4.70 -16.67 20.58
C GLY A 114 3.77 -17.09 19.43
N ASN A 115 2.95 -16.18 18.89
CA ASN A 115 1.98 -16.48 17.84
C ASN A 115 2.31 -15.71 16.54
N PRO A 116 2.74 -16.41 15.46
CA PRO A 116 3.07 -15.75 14.20
C PRO A 116 1.86 -15.07 13.54
N PHE A 117 0.64 -15.63 13.69
CA PHE A 117 -0.57 -15.02 13.14
C PHE A 117 -0.95 -13.73 13.87
N ALA A 118 -0.71 -13.65 15.18
CA ALA A 118 -0.93 -12.42 15.94
C ALA A 118 0.06 -11.32 15.52
N GLY A 119 1.33 -11.68 15.28
CA GLY A 119 2.32 -10.76 14.73
C GLY A 119 1.91 -10.24 13.36
N LEU A 120 1.51 -11.15 12.48
CA LEU A 120 1.05 -10.81 11.14
C LEU A 120 -0.16 -9.85 11.14
N ALA A 121 -1.17 -10.15 11.95
CA ALA A 121 -2.33 -9.28 12.11
C ALA A 121 -1.95 -7.89 12.63
N ALA A 122 -0.97 -7.80 13.52
CA ALA A 122 -0.45 -6.52 14.00
C ALA A 122 0.32 -5.75 12.92
N GLY A 123 1.10 -6.46 12.09
CA GLY A 123 1.75 -5.89 10.90
C GLY A 123 0.74 -5.27 9.92
N VAL A 124 -0.29 -6.04 9.55
CA VAL A 124 -1.40 -5.55 8.71
C VAL A 124 -2.09 -4.35 9.35
N ALA A 125 -2.37 -4.41 10.65
CA ALA A 125 -3.06 -3.32 11.35
C ALA A 125 -2.24 -2.03 11.38
N VAL A 126 -0.90 -2.09 11.45
CA VAL A 126 -0.06 -0.89 11.46
C VAL A 126 0.11 -0.27 10.07
N THR A 127 0.05 -1.07 9.00
CA THR A 127 0.21 -0.58 7.61
C THR A 127 -1.09 -0.19 6.94
N THR A 128 -2.22 -0.78 7.33
CA THR A 128 -3.57 -0.47 6.79
C THR A 128 -3.87 1.02 6.71
N PRO A 129 -3.58 1.85 7.73
CA PRO A 129 -3.89 3.28 7.67
C PRO A 129 -3.23 4.03 6.50
N ALA A 130 -2.00 3.66 6.13
CA ALA A 130 -1.30 4.27 5.00
C ALA A 130 -1.96 3.85 3.67
N GLN A 131 -2.11 2.54 3.46
CA GLN A 131 -2.73 1.98 2.26
C GLN A 131 -4.17 2.47 2.05
N SER A 132 -4.95 2.57 3.12
CA SER A 132 -6.30 3.14 3.06
C SER A 132 -6.33 4.63 2.80
N GLN A 133 -5.30 5.39 3.22
CA GLN A 133 -5.24 6.83 2.92
C GLN A 133 -4.90 7.06 1.45
N ASP A 134 -3.92 6.34 0.92
CA ASP A 134 -3.49 6.48 -0.47
C ASP A 134 -4.64 6.16 -1.43
N LEU A 135 -5.35 5.05 -1.18
CA LEU A 135 -6.54 4.69 -1.96
C LEU A 135 -7.70 5.67 -1.78
N TYR A 136 -7.86 6.27 -0.59
CA TYR A 136 -8.89 7.28 -0.35
C TYR A 136 -8.63 8.54 -1.20
N GLU A 137 -7.39 9.00 -1.25
CA GLU A 137 -6.98 10.17 -2.03
C GLU A 137 -7.12 9.92 -3.54
N ASP A 138 -6.66 8.78 -4.06
CA ASP A 138 -6.81 8.44 -5.49
C ASP A 138 -8.29 8.30 -5.90
N LEU A 139 -9.14 7.73 -5.02
CA LEU A 139 -10.58 7.69 -5.27
C LEU A 139 -11.21 9.09 -5.38
N LEU A 140 -10.81 10.02 -4.51
CA LEU A 140 -11.28 11.41 -4.58
C LEU A 140 -10.81 12.11 -5.85
N GLU A 141 -9.52 11.96 -6.19
CA GLU A 141 -8.93 12.52 -7.43
C GLU A 141 -9.60 11.95 -8.68
N SER A 142 -10.06 10.70 -8.61
CA SER A 142 -10.81 10.02 -9.66
C SER A 142 -12.31 10.33 -9.68
N GLY A 143 -12.78 11.23 -8.80
CA GLY A 143 -14.17 11.74 -8.81
C GLY A 143 -15.14 11.04 -7.86
N ALA A 144 -14.67 10.19 -6.94
CA ALA A 144 -15.54 9.61 -5.91
C ALA A 144 -16.00 10.68 -4.92
N THR A 145 -17.17 10.49 -4.32
CA THR A 145 -17.55 11.30 -3.16
C THR A 145 -16.72 10.91 -1.94
N GLU A 146 -16.57 11.81 -0.95
CA GLU A 146 -15.87 11.50 0.31
C GLU A 146 -16.45 10.28 1.01
N GLU A 147 -17.77 10.07 0.92
CA GLU A 147 -18.45 8.91 1.51
C GLU A 147 -18.09 7.62 0.77
N GLN A 148 -18.10 7.63 -0.57
CA GLN A 148 -17.69 6.48 -1.37
C GLN A 148 -16.22 6.13 -1.14
N ALA A 149 -15.33 7.13 -1.16
CA ALA A 149 -13.92 6.94 -0.89
C ALA A 149 -13.69 6.34 0.50
N ALA A 150 -14.36 6.85 1.54
CA ALA A 150 -14.25 6.32 2.90
C ALA A 150 -14.77 4.89 3.02
N LEU A 151 -15.88 4.57 2.34
CA LEU A 151 -16.50 3.24 2.36
C LEU A 151 -15.61 2.17 1.70
N LEU A 152 -14.92 2.54 0.61
CA LEU A 152 -14.10 1.62 -0.18
C LEU A 152 -12.68 1.50 0.36
N ALA A 153 -12.03 2.61 0.70
CA ALA A 153 -10.60 2.63 0.95
C ALA A 153 -10.17 1.83 2.18
N VAL A 154 -11.05 1.74 3.18
CA VAL A 154 -10.79 1.02 4.44
C VAL A 154 -10.75 -0.49 4.24
N PRO A 155 -11.85 -1.15 3.82
CA PRO A 155 -11.84 -2.59 3.63
C PRO A 155 -10.82 -3.02 2.57
N ILE A 156 -10.61 -2.20 1.55
CA ILE A 156 -9.66 -2.53 0.47
C ILE A 156 -8.23 -2.32 0.93
N GLY A 157 -7.93 -1.28 1.71
CA GLY A 157 -6.61 -1.09 2.33
C GLY A 157 -6.24 -2.24 3.27
N VAL A 158 -7.21 -2.82 4.00
CA VAL A 158 -6.99 -4.07 4.76
C VAL A 158 -6.64 -5.23 3.84
N VAL A 159 -7.34 -5.38 2.70
CA VAL A 159 -7.04 -6.43 1.71
C VAL A 159 -5.65 -6.24 1.12
N ILE A 160 -5.30 -5.02 0.71
CA ILE A 160 -3.98 -4.65 0.16
C ILE A 160 -2.88 -4.96 1.18
N SER A 161 -3.06 -4.56 2.43
CA SER A 161 -2.09 -4.82 3.52
C SER A 161 -1.99 -6.32 3.84
N SER A 162 -3.08 -7.08 3.68
CA SER A 162 -3.10 -8.53 3.91
C SER A 162 -2.43 -9.32 2.79
N VAL A 163 -2.25 -8.74 1.60
CA VAL A 163 -1.54 -9.42 0.49
C VAL A 163 -0.07 -9.66 0.85
N GLU A 164 0.55 -8.73 1.58
CA GLU A 164 1.93 -8.81 2.11
C GLU A 164 2.10 -9.92 3.15
N ALA A 165 1.00 -10.28 3.79
CA ALA A 165 1.01 -11.13 4.97
C ALA A 165 0.96 -12.63 4.65
N VAL A 166 0.26 -13.01 3.57
CA VAL A 166 -0.13 -14.42 3.36
C VAL A 166 0.29 -14.94 1.99
N GLY A 167 0.96 -14.12 1.18
CA GLY A 167 1.05 -14.28 -0.26
C GLY A 167 -0.33 -14.10 -0.88
N ALA A 168 -0.43 -13.30 -1.94
CA ALA A 168 -1.67 -12.87 -2.57
C ALA A 168 -2.78 -13.96 -2.76
N PHE A 169 -2.43 -15.22 -2.96
CA PHE A 169 -3.31 -16.21 -3.58
C PHE A 169 -4.47 -16.77 -2.73
N PRO A 170 -4.31 -17.18 -1.46
CA PRO A 170 -5.41 -17.75 -0.68
C PRO A 170 -6.49 -16.73 -0.34
N PHE A 171 -6.11 -15.50 0.00
CA PHE A 171 -7.04 -14.45 0.42
C PHE A 171 -7.82 -13.85 -0.76
N LEU A 172 -7.18 -13.64 -1.92
CA LEU A 172 -7.86 -13.16 -3.13
C LEU A 172 -9.01 -14.08 -3.60
N ARG A 173 -8.88 -15.40 -3.41
CA ARG A 173 -9.97 -16.34 -3.68
C ARG A 173 -11.14 -16.18 -2.72
N ALA A 174 -10.88 -15.82 -1.48
CA ALA A 174 -11.91 -15.60 -0.47
C ALA A 174 -12.66 -14.27 -0.69
N VAL A 175 -11.96 -13.23 -1.15
CA VAL A 175 -12.54 -11.89 -1.38
C VAL A 175 -13.37 -11.85 -2.66
N SER A 176 -12.86 -12.38 -3.79
CA SER A 176 -13.62 -12.40 -5.03
C SER A 176 -13.09 -13.44 -6.05
N PRO A 177 -13.85 -14.51 -6.34
CA PRO A 177 -13.50 -15.47 -7.38
C PRO A 177 -13.32 -14.83 -8.77
N ALA A 178 -14.11 -13.78 -9.07
CA ALA A 178 -14.01 -13.05 -10.33
C ALA A 178 -12.71 -12.25 -10.41
N PHE A 179 -12.34 -11.58 -9.32
CA PHE A 179 -11.10 -10.81 -9.22
C PHE A 179 -9.88 -11.74 -9.30
N SER A 180 -9.91 -12.89 -8.63
CA SER A 180 -8.84 -13.89 -8.70
C SER A 180 -8.59 -14.43 -10.11
N LYS A 181 -9.63 -14.56 -10.96
CA LYS A 181 -9.48 -14.99 -12.37
C LYS A 181 -8.83 -13.91 -13.23
N ILE A 182 -9.22 -12.65 -13.02
CA ILE A 182 -8.67 -11.49 -13.74
C ILE A 182 -7.21 -11.28 -13.35
N LEU A 183 -6.92 -11.24 -12.04
CA LEU A 183 -5.55 -11.14 -11.52
C LEU A 183 -4.70 -12.28 -12.07
N ARG A 184 -5.13 -13.53 -11.93
CA ARG A 184 -4.36 -14.69 -12.38
C ARG A 184 -4.04 -14.62 -13.88
N LYS A 185 -4.99 -14.20 -14.73
CA LYS A 185 -4.78 -14.15 -16.19
C LYS A 185 -3.83 -13.01 -16.60
N ASN A 186 -3.99 -11.83 -16.00
CA ASN A 186 -3.17 -10.66 -16.33
C ASN A 186 -1.78 -10.75 -15.70
N ILE A 187 -1.68 -11.12 -14.43
CA ILE A 187 -0.42 -11.37 -13.74
C ILE A 187 0.34 -12.51 -14.41
N GLN A 188 -0.28 -13.68 -14.67
CA GLN A 188 0.45 -14.75 -15.34
C GLN A 188 0.95 -14.36 -16.72
N LYS A 189 0.18 -13.58 -17.50
CA LYS A 189 0.56 -13.20 -18.86
C LYS A 189 1.72 -12.21 -18.88
N GLU A 190 1.68 -11.19 -18.03
CA GLU A 190 2.75 -10.18 -17.97
C GLU A 190 4.02 -10.77 -17.33
N PHE A 191 3.84 -11.56 -16.27
CA PHE A 191 4.91 -12.24 -15.57
C PHE A 191 5.59 -13.35 -16.39
N THR A 192 4.86 -14.21 -17.11
CA THR A 192 5.49 -15.24 -17.97
C THR A 192 6.23 -14.63 -19.15
N ARG A 193 5.76 -13.49 -19.65
CA ARG A 193 6.42 -12.80 -20.77
C ARG A 193 7.75 -12.17 -20.36
N GLN A 194 7.85 -11.62 -19.15
CA GLN A 194 9.06 -10.92 -18.69
C GLN A 194 10.01 -11.82 -17.87
N SER A 195 9.50 -12.69 -17.00
CA SER A 195 10.33 -13.46 -16.05
C SER A 195 10.97 -14.72 -16.67
N VAL A 196 10.27 -15.43 -17.57
CA VAL A 196 10.75 -16.73 -18.08
C VAL A 196 11.84 -16.58 -19.14
N ALA A 197 11.83 -15.51 -19.95
CA ALA A 197 12.77 -15.33 -21.04
C ALA A 197 14.18 -14.89 -20.59
N HIS A 198 14.31 -14.24 -19.43
CA HIS A 198 15.59 -13.75 -18.93
C HIS A 198 16.19 -14.57 -17.77
N LEU A 199 15.38 -15.25 -16.95
CA LEU A 199 15.86 -15.85 -15.70
C LEU A 199 16.23 -17.34 -15.81
N ALA A 200 15.73 -18.05 -16.83
CA ALA A 200 16.03 -19.47 -17.06
C ALA A 200 17.51 -19.77 -17.36
N LYS A 201 18.35 -18.75 -17.62
CA LYS A 201 19.76 -18.93 -18.04
C LYS A 201 20.80 -18.88 -16.92
N ARG A 202 20.49 -18.50 -15.67
CA ARG A 202 21.52 -18.17 -14.66
C ARG A 202 21.45 -18.82 -13.27
N GLY A 203 20.58 -19.80 -13.02
CA GLY A 203 20.70 -20.63 -11.80
C GLY A 203 20.40 -19.93 -10.46
N LEU A 204 19.78 -18.75 -10.47
CA LEU A 204 19.36 -17.97 -9.29
C LEU A 204 18.03 -18.45 -8.68
N LEU A 205 17.74 -19.75 -8.63
CA LEU A 205 16.36 -20.24 -8.39
C LEU A 205 15.74 -19.81 -7.05
N THR A 206 16.53 -19.69 -5.98
CA THR A 206 16.00 -19.32 -4.64
C THR A 206 15.84 -17.81 -4.47
N PHE A 207 16.84 -17.05 -4.91
CA PHE A 207 16.83 -15.58 -4.99
C PHE A 207 15.66 -15.08 -5.85
N THR A 208 15.49 -15.71 -7.02
CA THR A 208 14.44 -15.38 -7.96
C THR A 208 13.06 -15.65 -7.34
N GLN A 209 12.89 -16.68 -6.51
CA GLN A 209 11.58 -16.99 -5.91
C GLN A 209 11.10 -15.93 -4.90
N VAL A 210 11.99 -15.36 -4.09
CA VAL A 210 11.63 -14.32 -3.10
C VAL A 210 11.36 -12.99 -3.80
N GLU A 211 12.25 -12.54 -4.67
CA GLU A 211 12.05 -11.29 -5.43
C GLU A 211 10.80 -11.36 -6.33
N ILE A 212 10.52 -12.52 -6.92
CA ILE A 212 9.30 -12.77 -7.68
C ILE A 212 8.08 -12.62 -6.78
N ALA A 213 8.11 -13.16 -5.56
CA ALA A 213 6.98 -13.08 -4.65
C ALA A 213 6.71 -11.63 -4.25
N GLU A 214 7.74 -10.87 -3.88
CA GLU A 214 7.63 -9.45 -3.51
C GLU A 214 7.15 -8.59 -4.69
N THR A 215 7.72 -8.79 -5.89
CA THR A 215 7.27 -8.08 -7.12
C THR A 215 5.82 -8.43 -7.45
N LEU A 216 5.41 -9.69 -7.28
CA LEU A 216 4.04 -10.12 -7.51
C LEU A 216 3.07 -9.58 -6.46
N GLU A 217 3.51 -9.39 -5.23
CA GLU A 217 2.73 -8.77 -4.15
C GLU A 217 2.48 -7.30 -4.45
N GLU A 218 3.51 -6.51 -4.76
CA GLU A 218 3.33 -5.09 -5.13
C GLU A 218 2.47 -4.94 -6.41
N ILE A 219 2.70 -5.76 -7.44
CA ILE A 219 1.82 -5.80 -8.63
C ILE A 219 0.38 -6.12 -8.24
N THR A 220 0.18 -7.08 -7.33
CA THR A 220 -1.16 -7.45 -6.86
C THR A 220 -1.82 -6.28 -6.15
N GLN A 221 -1.10 -5.59 -5.28
CA GLN A 221 -1.59 -4.41 -4.56
C GLN A 221 -1.98 -3.30 -5.52
N SER A 222 -1.10 -2.93 -6.46
CA SER A 222 -1.40 -1.93 -7.49
C SER A 222 -2.58 -2.34 -8.37
N VAL A 223 -2.73 -3.61 -8.73
CA VAL A 223 -3.90 -4.10 -9.48
C VAL A 223 -5.19 -3.96 -8.66
N ILE A 224 -5.17 -4.31 -7.37
CA ILE A 224 -6.33 -4.16 -6.48
C ILE A 224 -6.69 -2.68 -6.35
N HIS A 225 -5.70 -1.81 -6.13
CA HIS A 225 -5.84 -0.37 -6.07
C HIS A 225 -6.47 0.17 -7.36
N ASN A 226 -5.83 -0.03 -8.51
CA ASN A 226 -6.27 0.48 -9.80
C ASN A 226 -7.65 -0.04 -10.20
N ALA A 227 -7.95 -1.32 -9.94
CA ALA A 227 -9.28 -1.85 -10.27
C ALA A 227 -10.37 -1.30 -9.36
N THR A 228 -10.04 -0.93 -8.12
CA THR A 228 -10.96 -0.23 -7.22
C THR A 228 -11.24 1.17 -7.76
N VAL A 229 -10.19 1.92 -8.09
CA VAL A 229 -10.30 3.27 -8.66
C VAL A 229 -11.05 3.25 -9.99
N LYS A 230 -10.85 2.21 -10.81
CA LYS A 230 -11.58 2.01 -12.06
C LYS A 230 -13.10 1.88 -11.91
N THR A 231 -13.59 1.50 -10.72
CA THR A 231 -15.04 1.48 -10.47
C THR A 231 -15.65 2.89 -10.44
N ILE A 232 -14.81 3.92 -10.30
CA ILE A 232 -15.17 5.34 -10.29
C ILE A 232 -14.71 6.01 -11.59
N ASP A 233 -13.43 5.83 -11.98
CA ASP A 233 -12.90 6.30 -13.25
C ASP A 233 -12.76 5.15 -14.27
N GLU A 234 -13.72 5.06 -15.19
CA GLU A 234 -13.71 4.03 -16.23
C GLU A 234 -12.47 4.10 -17.15
N ASN A 235 -11.77 5.23 -17.21
CA ASN A 235 -10.59 5.41 -18.05
C ASN A 235 -9.31 4.83 -17.41
N ARG A 236 -9.24 4.73 -16.08
CA ARG A 236 -8.09 4.17 -15.35
C ARG A 236 -7.78 2.76 -15.84
N ALA A 237 -6.53 2.50 -16.23
CA ALA A 237 -6.13 1.15 -16.61
C ALA A 237 -5.83 0.32 -15.36
N ILE A 238 -6.30 -0.93 -15.31
CA ILE A 238 -6.02 -1.85 -14.18
C ILE A 238 -4.50 -2.07 -14.01
N LEU A 239 -3.77 -1.97 -15.12
CA LEU A 239 -2.33 -2.20 -15.19
C LEU A 239 -1.52 -0.90 -15.25
N GLU A 240 -2.13 0.25 -14.99
CA GLU A 240 -1.45 1.55 -15.00
C GLU A 240 -0.35 1.60 -13.94
N GLY A 241 0.84 2.04 -14.33
CA GLY A 241 1.99 2.16 -13.44
C GLY A 241 2.61 0.84 -12.96
N LEU A 242 2.10 -0.33 -13.39
CA LEU A 242 2.63 -1.62 -12.92
C LEU A 242 4.09 -1.87 -13.31
N ASP A 243 4.51 -1.37 -14.47
CA ASP A 243 5.88 -1.47 -14.90
C ASP A 243 6.80 -0.63 -14.00
N GLU A 244 6.40 0.58 -13.66
CA GLU A 244 7.13 1.46 -12.72
C GLU A 244 7.21 0.83 -11.33
N THR A 245 6.08 0.34 -10.79
CA THR A 245 6.05 -0.40 -9.51
C THR A 245 7.00 -1.57 -9.55
N ALA A 246 6.91 -2.45 -10.56
CA ALA A 246 7.76 -3.64 -10.64
C ALA A 246 9.26 -3.30 -10.68
N VAL A 247 9.65 -2.25 -11.40
CA VAL A 247 11.05 -1.79 -11.43
C VAL A 247 11.48 -1.27 -10.07
N ARG A 248 10.62 -0.49 -9.39
CA ARG A 248 10.87 0.00 -8.02
C ARG A 248 11.02 -1.14 -7.03
N THR A 249 10.12 -2.13 -7.06
CA THR A 249 10.20 -3.31 -6.19
C THR A 249 11.54 -4.00 -6.37
N LEU A 250 11.91 -4.32 -7.62
CA LEU A 250 13.16 -5.00 -7.95
C LEU A 250 14.38 -4.22 -7.44
N MET A 251 14.34 -2.89 -7.55
CA MET A 251 15.40 -2.03 -7.01
C MET A 251 15.41 -1.98 -5.48
N ALA A 252 14.25 -2.00 -4.82
CA ALA A 252 14.17 -2.01 -3.37
C ALA A 252 14.71 -3.31 -2.77
N VAL A 253 14.48 -4.45 -3.44
CA VAL A 253 14.77 -5.79 -2.91
C VAL A 253 16.17 -6.29 -3.30
N ALA A 254 16.70 -5.87 -4.45
CA ALA A 254 17.98 -6.37 -4.97
C ALA A 254 19.17 -6.23 -3.98
N PRO A 255 19.32 -5.16 -3.16
CA PRO A 255 20.40 -5.08 -2.18
C PRO A 255 20.34 -6.19 -1.11
N PHE A 256 19.14 -6.56 -0.68
CA PHE A 256 18.95 -7.64 0.29
C PHE A 256 19.23 -9.00 -0.33
N ALA A 257 18.88 -9.13 -1.60
CA ALA A 257 19.03 -10.35 -2.35
C ALA A 257 20.53 -10.68 -2.61
N VAL A 258 21.41 -9.67 -2.70
CA VAL A 258 22.89 -9.87 -2.78
C VAL A 258 23.50 -10.35 -1.46
N LEU A 259 22.86 -10.07 -0.32
CA LEU A 259 23.37 -10.42 1.01
C LEU A 259 22.92 -11.81 1.49
N GLY A 260 21.99 -12.46 0.78
CA GLY A 260 21.38 -13.76 1.12
C GLY A 260 21.95 -14.97 0.40
#